data_AF-A0A8H4VWH4-F1
#
_entry.id   AF-A0A8H4VWH4-F1
#
_cell.length_a   1.000
_cell.length_b   1.000
_cell.length_c   1.000
_cell.angle_alpha   90.00
_cell.angle_beta   90.00
_cell.angle_gamma   90.00
#
_symmetry.space_group_name_H-M   'P 1'
#
loop_
_entity.id
_entity.type
_entity.pdbx_description
1 polymer ?
#
loop_
_entity_poly.entity_id
_entity_poly.type
_entity_poly.pdbx_seq_one_letter_code
_entity_poly.pdbx_strand_id
1 'polypeptide(L)'
;MPCKNQTSDLRLVTSSHVSLYLTTYGPPIGTALGICAWLETTKGTYGTINIDTTFENWPMFTGCLVSLVIPLLMWGAMRPFMKEAYDWDLLFLMVARDPGPGDKSFTHEDDDSLGLGYDTKELPQASFMEKSVSAVLCLIFLIIIPFPMYGSGHAMSRKFFIVWTVLVFLWSWTAALMIWFMPVWPSRKALVKVAKGIFDREEG
;
A
#
# COMPACT_ATOMS: atom_id res chain seq x y z
N MET A 1 1.01 -34.47 16.43
CA MET A 1 1.24 -34.03 17.82
C MET A 1 2.39 -33.02 17.79
N PRO A 2 2.30 -31.80 18.35
CA PRO A 2 1.15 -30.93 18.59
C PRO A 2 1.10 -29.75 17.59
N CYS A 3 -0.12 -29.31 17.29
CA CYS A 3 -0.41 -27.99 16.74
C CYS A 3 -0.03 -26.94 17.80
N LYS A 4 1.19 -26.39 17.72
CA LYS A 4 1.62 -25.20 18.46
C LYS A 4 2.51 -24.38 17.54
N ASN A 5 2.01 -23.20 17.18
CA ASN A 5 2.71 -22.07 16.54
C ASN A 5 2.34 -21.70 15.09
N GLN A 6 1.17 -22.11 14.57
CA GLN A 6 0.64 -21.57 13.29
C GLN A 6 0.56 -20.02 13.24
N THR A 7 0.47 -19.37 14.42
CA THR A 7 0.38 -17.91 14.57
C THR A 7 1.74 -17.18 14.56
N SER A 8 2.89 -17.88 14.68
CA SER A 8 4.21 -17.24 14.49
C SER A 8 4.58 -17.10 13.02
N ASP A 9 4.09 -18.01 12.16
CA ASP A 9 4.65 -18.19 10.81
C ASP A 9 4.00 -17.30 9.75
N LEU A 10 2.83 -16.72 10.05
CA LEU A 10 2.21 -15.69 9.20
C LEU A 10 2.96 -14.34 9.26
N ARG A 11 3.95 -14.20 10.15
CA ARG A 11 4.72 -12.97 10.35
C ARG A 11 5.93 -12.83 9.43
N LEU A 12 6.22 -13.83 8.58
CA LEU A 12 7.50 -13.91 7.89
C LEU A 12 7.54 -13.27 6.50
N VAL A 13 6.42 -12.85 5.90
CA VAL A 13 6.45 -12.22 4.55
C VAL A 13 6.53 -10.68 4.65
N THR A 14 7.40 -10.14 5.51
CA THR A 14 7.57 -8.68 5.62
C THR A 14 9.03 -8.26 5.71
N SER A 15 9.34 -7.08 5.19
CA SER A 15 10.66 -6.45 5.27
C SER A 15 11.17 -6.37 6.72
N SER A 16 12.49 -6.44 6.89
CA SER A 16 13.21 -6.18 8.15
C SER A 16 12.80 -4.88 8.85
N HIS A 17 12.17 -3.95 8.12
CA HIS A 17 11.82 -2.61 8.59
C HIS A 17 10.31 -2.32 8.62
N VAL A 18 9.45 -3.31 8.34
CA VAL A 18 7.99 -3.12 8.37
C VAL A 18 7.32 -4.37 8.93
N SER A 19 6.56 -4.22 10.01
CA SER A 19 5.77 -5.30 10.61
C SER A 19 4.39 -5.40 9.95
N LEU A 20 3.88 -6.63 9.79
CA LEU A 20 2.53 -6.89 9.28
C LEU A 20 1.45 -6.13 10.06
N TYR A 21 1.61 -6.03 11.38
CA TYR A 21 0.68 -5.30 12.24
C TYR A 21 0.62 -3.81 11.89
N LEU A 22 1.76 -3.20 11.59
CA LEU A 22 1.83 -1.80 11.18
C LEU A 22 1.13 -1.59 9.83
N THR A 23 1.33 -2.50 8.88
CA THR A 23 0.71 -2.42 7.54
C THR A 23 -0.81 -2.57 7.60
N THR A 24 -1.33 -3.45 8.44
CA THR A 24 -2.79 -3.70 8.53
C THR A 24 -3.52 -2.67 9.39
N TYR A 25 -2.97 -2.33 10.57
CA TYR A 25 -3.64 -1.44 11.52
C TYR A 25 -3.23 0.03 11.39
N GLY A 26 -2.07 0.33 10.79
CA GLY A 26 -1.57 1.69 10.63
C GLY A 26 -2.51 2.59 9.81
N PRO A 27 -2.93 2.20 8.59
CA PRO A 27 -3.78 3.05 7.76
C PRO A 27 -5.15 3.37 8.40
N PRO A 28 -5.92 2.40 8.95
CA PRO A 28 -7.19 2.71 9.62
C PRO A 28 -7.04 3.62 10.83
N ILE A 29 -6.01 3.40 11.67
CA ILE A 29 -5.75 4.22 12.85
C ILE A 29 -5.36 5.64 12.44
N GLY A 30 -4.50 5.79 11.43
CA GLY A 30 -4.12 7.10 10.89
C GLY A 30 -5.31 7.89 10.37
N THR A 31 -6.22 7.25 9.61
CA THR A 31 -7.45 7.89 9.12
C THR A 31 -8.37 8.30 10.27
N ALA A 32 -8.58 7.43 11.26
CA ALA A 32 -9.44 7.74 12.40
C ALA A 32 -8.91 8.94 13.20
N LEU A 33 -7.61 8.98 13.49
CA LEU A 33 -6.97 10.10 14.19
C LEU A 33 -6.98 11.39 13.38
N GLY A 34 -6.86 11.31 12.05
CA GLY A 34 -7.03 12.45 11.15
C GLY A 34 -8.43 13.06 11.22
N ILE A 35 -9.48 12.23 11.18
CA ILE A 35 -10.88 12.69 11.30
C ILE A 35 -11.13 13.28 12.68
N CYS A 36 -10.64 12.65 13.75
CA CYS A 36 -10.76 13.18 15.11
C CYS A 36 -10.11 14.57 15.22
N ALA A 37 -8.87 14.73 14.76
CA ALA A 37 -8.15 15.99 14.81
C ALA A 37 -8.84 17.10 13.98
N TRP A 38 -9.40 16.74 12.82
CA TRP A 38 -10.19 17.67 11.99
C TRP A 38 -11.42 18.20 12.73
N LEU A 39 -12.23 17.31 13.30
CA LEU A 39 -13.46 17.68 14.01
C LEU A 39 -13.18 18.39 15.34
N GLU A 40 -12.13 17.96 16.06
CA GLU A 40 -11.71 18.58 17.31
C GLU A 40 -11.24 20.03 17.07
N THR A 41 -10.44 20.26 16.03
CA THR A 41 -9.95 21.60 15.69
C THR A 41 -11.09 22.52 15.23
N THR A 42 -12.07 21.97 14.51
CA THR A 42 -13.29 22.69 14.10
C THR A 42 -14.05 23.18 15.33
N LYS A 43 -14.32 22.26 16.28
CA LYS A 43 -15.05 22.58 17.51
C LYS A 43 -14.26 23.52 18.43
N GLY A 44 -12.95 23.33 18.55
CA GLY A 44 -12.08 24.12 19.41
C GLY A 44 -11.90 25.57 18.93
N THR A 45 -11.81 25.78 17.62
CA THR A 45 -11.57 27.12 17.04
C THR A 45 -12.88 27.90 16.82
N TYR A 46 -13.95 27.22 16.37
CA TYR A 46 -15.18 27.90 15.93
C TYR A 46 -16.41 27.61 16.81
N GLY A 47 -16.29 26.74 17.83
CA GLY A 47 -17.35 26.43 18.79
C GLY A 47 -18.55 25.64 18.25
N THR A 48 -18.70 25.52 16.92
CA THR A 48 -19.79 24.82 16.24
C THR A 48 -19.24 23.95 15.11
N ILE A 49 -19.93 22.86 14.78
CA ILE A 49 -19.60 21.97 13.67
C ILE A 49 -20.65 22.16 12.58
N ASN A 50 -20.26 22.94 11.57
CA ASN A 50 -21.01 23.32 10.37
C ASN A 50 -20.12 23.02 9.15
N ILE A 51 -20.72 22.73 7.98
CA ILE A 51 -20.06 22.74 6.66
C ILE A 51 -19.08 23.93 6.51
N ASP A 52 -19.52 25.15 6.81
CA ASP A 52 -18.67 26.34 6.66
C ASP A 52 -17.45 26.28 7.58
N THR A 53 -17.66 25.95 8.86
CA THR A 53 -16.56 25.85 9.84
C THR A 53 -15.61 24.69 9.57
N THR A 54 -16.10 23.58 8.98
CA THR A 54 -15.26 22.42 8.65
C THR A 54 -14.42 22.65 7.38
N PHE A 55 -14.83 23.61 6.54
CA PHE A 55 -14.15 23.97 5.29
C PHE A 55 -13.14 25.11 5.47
N GLU A 56 -13.03 25.65 6.69
CA GLU A 56 -12.01 26.62 7.04
C GLU A 56 -10.59 26.04 6.97
N ASN A 57 -9.61 26.92 6.79
CA ASN A 57 -8.22 26.51 6.51
C ASN A 57 -7.57 25.74 7.68
N TRP A 58 -7.82 26.17 8.92
CA TRP A 58 -7.18 25.59 10.11
C TRP A 58 -7.61 24.13 10.40
N PRO A 59 -8.92 23.80 10.40
CA PRO A 59 -9.36 22.43 10.55
C PRO A 59 -8.87 21.52 9.42
N MET A 60 -9.00 21.94 8.16
CA MET A 60 -8.62 21.12 7.01
C MET A 60 -7.12 20.78 7.02
N PHE A 61 -6.28 21.78 7.30
CA PHE A 61 -4.83 21.59 7.40
C PHE A 61 -4.45 20.60 8.51
N THR A 62 -5.08 20.74 9.69
CA THR A 62 -4.75 19.91 10.86
C THR A 62 -5.10 18.45 10.63
N GLY A 63 -6.26 18.15 10.04
CA GLY A 63 -6.66 16.77 9.72
C GLY A 63 -5.69 16.08 8.76
N CYS A 64 -5.26 16.77 7.70
CA CYS A 64 -4.29 16.25 6.74
C CYS A 64 -2.91 16.04 7.37
N LEU A 65 -2.43 17.00 8.16
CA LEU A 65 -1.12 16.92 8.81
C LEU A 65 -1.04 15.73 9.78
N VAL A 66 -2.06 15.55 10.63
CA VAL A 66 -2.13 14.43 11.57
C VAL A 66 -2.15 13.09 10.83
N SER A 67 -2.92 12.98 9.75
CA SER A 67 -2.99 11.76 8.94
C SER A 67 -1.63 11.37 8.31
N LEU A 68 -0.78 12.35 8.01
CA LEU A 68 0.57 12.12 7.46
C LEU A 68 1.60 11.79 8.55
N VAL A 69 1.52 12.45 9.71
CA VAL A 69 2.50 12.33 10.79
C VAL A 69 2.29 11.07 11.64
N ILE A 70 1.04 10.66 11.86
CA ILE A 70 0.72 9.49 12.70
C ILE A 70 1.35 8.19 12.19
N PRO A 71 1.25 7.81 10.90
CA PRO A 71 1.89 6.59 10.40
C PRO A 71 3.41 6.61 10.56
N LEU A 72 4.06 7.78 10.43
CA LEU A 72 5.50 7.95 10.65
C LEU A 72 5.89 7.76 12.12
N LEU A 73 5.09 8.33 13.05
CA LEU A 73 5.28 8.13 14.48
C LEU A 73 5.05 6.68 14.88
N MET A 74 4.02 6.03 14.32
CA MET A 74 3.75 4.61 14.54
C MET A 74 4.91 3.75 14.02
N TRP A 75 5.44 4.04 12.83
CA TRP A 75 6.60 3.34 12.29
C TRP A 75 7.82 3.47 13.21
N GLY A 76 8.14 4.69 13.66
CA GLY A 76 9.25 4.95 14.58
C GLY A 76 9.08 4.24 15.94
N ALA A 77 7.88 4.30 16.51
CA ALA A 77 7.58 3.68 17.80
C ALA A 77 7.54 2.14 17.74
N MET A 78 7.09 1.58 16.62
CA MET A 78 7.05 0.13 16.42
C MET A 78 8.40 -0.45 15.99
N ARG A 79 9.33 0.38 15.52
CA ARG A 79 10.66 -0.04 15.03
C ARG A 79 11.44 -0.98 15.95
N PRO A 80 11.57 -0.73 17.27
CA PRO A 80 12.32 -1.62 18.16
C PRO A 80 11.60 -2.94 18.47
N PHE A 81 10.31 -3.06 18.16
CA PHE A 81 9.50 -4.26 18.43
C PHE A 81 9.37 -5.19 17.22
N MET A 82 9.92 -4.79 16.07
CA MET A 82 9.93 -5.61 14.87
C MET A 82 11.00 -6.71 15.01
N LYS A 83 10.56 -7.96 15.03
CA LYS A 83 11.44 -9.14 15.09
C LYS A 83 11.92 -9.53 13.69
N GLU A 84 13.10 -10.14 13.68
CA GLU A 84 13.93 -10.70 12.60
C GLU A 84 13.45 -10.57 11.15
N ALA A 85 14.36 -10.08 10.31
CA ALA A 85 14.17 -9.96 8.87
C ALA A 85 13.90 -11.33 8.24
N TYR A 86 12.97 -11.38 7.29
CA TYR A 86 12.82 -12.54 6.42
C TYR A 86 14.11 -12.80 5.62
N ASP A 87 14.54 -14.05 5.58
CA ASP A 87 15.65 -14.49 4.75
C ASP A 87 15.19 -14.61 3.29
N TRP A 88 15.56 -13.60 2.48
CA TRP A 88 15.12 -13.48 1.09
C TRP A 88 15.66 -14.60 0.20
N ASP A 89 16.72 -15.30 0.61
CA ASP A 89 17.27 -16.43 -0.14
C ASP A 89 16.27 -17.61 -0.16
N LEU A 90 15.45 -17.75 0.89
CA LEU A 90 14.40 -18.77 0.97
C LEU A 90 13.23 -18.54 0.00
N LEU A 91 12.96 -17.29 -0.40
CA LEU A 91 11.90 -16.99 -1.40
C LEU A 91 12.26 -17.56 -2.77
N PHE A 92 13.55 -17.54 -3.12
CA PHE A 92 14.03 -18.07 -4.39
C PHE A 92 14.08 -19.60 -4.39
N LEU A 93 14.32 -20.21 -3.23
CA LEU A 93 14.30 -21.67 -3.07
C LEU A 93 12.90 -22.30 -3.11
N MET A 94 11.82 -21.47 -3.12
CA MET A 94 10.41 -21.90 -3.13
C MET A 94 10.12 -23.09 -2.21
N VAL A 95 10.77 -23.12 -1.04
CA VAL A 95 10.58 -24.22 -0.08
C VAL A 95 9.13 -24.19 0.38
N ALA A 96 8.42 -25.29 0.15
CA ALA A 96 7.04 -25.43 0.58
C ALA A 96 6.97 -25.20 2.10
N ARG A 97 5.98 -24.40 2.53
CA ARG A 97 5.77 -24.06 3.94
C ARG A 97 5.64 -25.31 4.83
N ASP A 98 5.02 -26.37 4.29
CA ASP A 98 4.91 -27.68 4.90
C ASP A 98 5.25 -28.74 3.82
N PRO A 99 6.52 -29.18 3.70
CA PRO A 99 6.88 -30.17 2.70
C PRO A 99 6.29 -31.53 3.06
N GLY A 100 5.49 -32.10 2.17
CA GLY A 100 5.01 -33.47 2.26
C GLY A 100 6.12 -34.47 1.93
N PRO A 101 5.98 -35.76 2.32
CA PRO A 101 6.93 -36.79 1.93
C PRO A 101 6.97 -36.93 0.39
N GLY A 102 8.07 -36.50 -0.24
CA GLY A 102 8.28 -36.57 -1.69
C GLY A 102 8.26 -35.23 -2.44
N ASP A 103 8.11 -34.10 -1.75
CA ASP A 103 8.19 -32.78 -2.38
C ASP A 103 9.62 -32.46 -2.86
N LYS A 104 9.71 -31.80 -4.03
CA LYS A 104 10.99 -31.42 -4.65
C LYS A 104 11.58 -30.23 -3.89
N SER A 105 12.83 -30.38 -3.44
CA SER A 105 13.64 -29.26 -2.94
C SER A 105 14.39 -28.66 -4.11
N PHE A 106 14.18 -27.37 -4.38
CA PHE A 106 14.90 -26.65 -5.42
C PHE A 106 16.21 -26.11 -4.84
N THR A 107 17.27 -26.13 -5.65
CA THR A 107 18.56 -25.52 -5.29
C THR A 107 18.81 -24.29 -6.15
N HIS A 108 19.66 -23.36 -5.71
CA HIS A 108 20.01 -22.16 -6.50
C HIS A 108 20.65 -22.48 -7.86
N GLU A 109 20.98 -23.75 -8.14
CA GLU A 109 21.50 -24.19 -9.44
C GLU A 109 20.38 -24.51 -10.46
N ASP A 110 19.11 -24.55 -10.03
CA ASP A 110 17.93 -24.88 -10.85
C ASP A 110 17.21 -23.62 -11.41
N ASP A 111 17.89 -22.47 -11.46
CA ASP A 111 17.35 -21.12 -11.74
C ASP A 111 16.57 -21.00 -13.07
N ASP A 112 16.75 -21.93 -14.01
CA ASP A 112 16.10 -21.91 -15.33
C ASP A 112 14.71 -22.58 -15.37
N SER A 113 14.25 -23.26 -14.32
CA SER A 113 13.05 -24.13 -14.43
C SER A 113 11.70 -23.38 -14.43
N LEU A 114 11.65 -22.06 -14.23
CA LEU A 114 10.40 -21.28 -14.22
C LEU A 114 10.18 -20.41 -15.46
N GLY A 115 11.16 -20.27 -16.36
CA GLY A 115 11.00 -19.49 -17.60
C GLY A 115 10.61 -18.02 -17.41
N LEU A 116 10.82 -17.46 -16.21
CA LEU A 116 10.43 -16.10 -15.84
C LEU A 116 11.54 -15.05 -16.04
N GLY A 117 12.74 -15.44 -16.50
CA GLY A 117 13.79 -14.52 -16.94
C GLY A 117 14.09 -13.39 -15.95
N TYR A 118 14.16 -13.72 -14.66
CA TYR A 118 14.29 -12.72 -13.60
C TYR A 118 15.75 -12.27 -13.48
N ASP A 119 16.10 -11.18 -14.16
CA ASP A 119 17.43 -10.58 -14.08
C ASP A 119 17.57 -9.75 -12.79
N THR A 120 18.47 -10.20 -11.90
CA THR A 120 18.73 -9.56 -10.61
C THR A 120 19.29 -8.13 -10.73
N LYS A 121 19.77 -7.73 -11.91
CA LYS A 121 20.31 -6.38 -12.17
C LYS A 121 19.25 -5.31 -12.49
N GLU A 122 18.06 -5.71 -12.93
CA GLU A 122 16.95 -4.80 -13.27
C GLU A 122 16.21 -4.29 -12.01
N LEU A 123 16.26 -5.05 -10.91
CA LEU A 123 15.58 -4.78 -9.64
C LEU A 123 15.94 -3.48 -8.93
N PRO A 124 17.24 -3.15 -8.74
CA PRO A 124 17.61 -1.90 -8.08
C PRO A 124 17.16 -0.69 -8.91
N GLN A 125 17.17 -0.79 -10.25
CA GLN A 125 16.77 0.29 -11.14
C GLN A 125 15.26 0.56 -11.07
N ALA A 126 14.44 -0.50 -11.14
CA ALA A 126 12.99 -0.39 -10.99
C ALA A 126 12.62 0.22 -9.63
N SER A 127 13.22 -0.25 -8.53
CA SER A 127 12.91 0.26 -7.19
C SER A 127 13.34 1.71 -6.97
N PHE A 128 14.44 2.14 -7.58
CA PHE A 128 14.89 3.53 -7.53
C PHE A 128 13.96 4.45 -8.33
N MET A 129 13.54 4.00 -9.52
CA MET A 129 12.60 4.74 -10.35
C MET A 129 11.25 4.91 -9.64
N GLU A 130 10.72 3.86 -9.00
CA GLU A 130 9.47 3.94 -8.23
C GLU A 130 9.56 4.92 -7.05
N LYS A 131 10.62 4.83 -6.24
CA LYS A 131 10.83 5.75 -5.10
C LYS A 131 10.96 7.19 -5.57
N SER A 132 11.70 7.40 -6.66
CA SER A 132 11.90 8.72 -7.25
C SER A 132 10.60 9.30 -7.78
N VAL A 133 9.83 8.52 -8.56
CA VAL A 133 8.52 8.94 -9.09
C VAL A 133 7.54 9.24 -7.96
N SER A 134 7.48 8.39 -6.93
CA SER A 134 6.62 8.61 -5.76
C SER A 134 6.99 9.89 -5.00
N ALA A 135 8.28 10.11 -4.74
CA ALA A 135 8.76 11.31 -4.03
C ALA A 135 8.51 12.59 -4.83
N VAL A 136 8.80 12.59 -6.14
CA VAL A 136 8.55 13.74 -7.01
C VAL A 136 7.06 14.06 -7.10
N LEU A 137 6.21 13.05 -7.27
CA LEU A 137 4.76 13.23 -7.33
C LEU A 137 4.21 13.78 -6.01
N CYS A 138 4.72 13.30 -4.88
CA CYS A 138 4.41 13.79 -3.54
C CYS A 138 4.78 15.28 -3.40
N LEU A 139 5.99 15.67 -3.81
CA LEU A 139 6.42 17.08 -3.79
C LEU A 139 5.59 17.96 -4.72
N ILE A 140 5.20 17.45 -5.89
CA ILE A 140 4.34 18.18 -6.82
C ILE A 140 2.97 18.46 -6.19
N PHE A 141 2.30 17.43 -5.65
CA PHE A 141 0.95 17.58 -5.10
C PHE A 141 0.91 18.29 -3.73
N LEU A 142 1.94 18.14 -2.90
CA LEU A 142 1.95 18.70 -1.53
C LEU A 142 2.63 20.06 -1.45
N ILE A 143 3.60 20.35 -2.31
CA ILE A 143 4.37 21.60 -2.26
C ILE A 143 4.09 22.45 -3.50
N ILE A 144 4.35 21.92 -4.69
CA ILE A 144 4.35 22.74 -5.92
C ILE A 144 2.95 23.19 -6.33
N ILE A 145 1.89 22.40 -6.12
CA ILE A 145 0.51 22.82 -6.43
C ILE A 145 -0.05 23.72 -5.32
N PRO A 146 0.06 23.39 -4.03
CA PRO A 146 -0.55 24.20 -2.98
C PRO A 146 0.14 25.56 -2.78
N PHE A 147 1.48 25.64 -2.89
CA PHE A 147 2.20 26.89 -2.63
C PHE A 147 1.83 28.04 -3.58
N PRO A 148 1.78 27.86 -4.92
CA PRO A 148 1.34 28.91 -5.83
C PRO A 148 -0.14 29.27 -5.65
N MET A 149 -0.97 28.29 -5.28
CA MET A 149 -2.39 28.52 -4.99
C MET A 149 -2.60 29.35 -3.71
N TYR A 150 -1.83 29.09 -2.65
CA TYR A 150 -1.88 29.85 -1.40
C TYR A 150 -1.13 31.19 -1.48
N GLY A 151 0.02 31.21 -2.16
CA GLY A 151 0.95 32.35 -2.20
C GLY A 151 0.55 33.49 -3.15
N SER A 152 -0.39 33.27 -4.06
CA SER A 152 -0.83 34.29 -5.02
C SER A 152 -2.00 35.17 -4.53
N GLY A 153 -2.55 34.91 -3.35
CA GLY A 153 -3.68 35.67 -2.79
C GLY A 153 -4.98 35.54 -3.59
N HIS A 154 -5.04 34.67 -4.60
CA HIS A 154 -6.24 34.42 -5.38
C HIS A 154 -7.18 33.46 -4.62
N ALA A 155 -8.31 33.98 -4.14
CA ALA A 155 -9.43 33.14 -3.74
C ALA A 155 -9.78 32.20 -4.92
N MET A 156 -9.70 30.88 -4.69
CA MET A 156 -9.88 29.87 -5.74
C MET A 156 -11.21 30.10 -6.47
N SER A 157 -11.14 30.39 -7.77
CA SER A 157 -12.34 30.62 -8.60
C SER A 157 -13.22 29.36 -8.60
N ARG A 158 -14.54 29.54 -8.42
CA ARG A 158 -15.53 28.46 -8.51
C ARG A 158 -15.36 27.61 -9.78
N LYS A 159 -15.02 28.24 -10.91
CA LYS A 159 -14.83 27.53 -12.19
C LYS A 159 -13.59 26.64 -12.18
N PHE A 160 -12.51 27.09 -11.57
CA PHE A 160 -11.26 26.32 -11.46
C PHE A 160 -11.47 25.07 -10.58
N PHE A 161 -12.13 25.23 -9.42
CA PHE A 161 -12.41 24.12 -8.52
C PHE A 161 -13.26 23.03 -9.18
N ILE A 162 -14.30 23.41 -9.93
CA ILE A 162 -15.19 22.45 -10.61
C ILE A 162 -14.41 21.67 -11.68
N VAL A 163 -13.66 22.34 -12.54
CA VAL A 163 -12.87 21.68 -13.60
C VAL A 163 -11.85 20.72 -13.01
N TRP A 164 -11.12 21.17 -11.98
CA TRP A 164 -10.15 20.34 -11.29
C TRP A 164 -10.79 19.09 -10.66
N THR A 165 -11.89 19.29 -9.92
CA THR A 165 -12.62 18.20 -9.24
C THR A 165 -13.12 17.15 -10.23
N VAL A 166 -13.70 17.57 -11.35
CA VAL A 166 -14.15 16.64 -12.40
C VAL A 166 -12.99 15.82 -12.97
N LEU A 167 -11.82 16.45 -13.18
CA LEU A 167 -10.64 15.78 -13.71
C LEU A 167 -10.12 14.71 -12.74
N VAL A 168 -9.96 15.03 -11.44
CA VAL A 168 -9.51 14.04 -10.45
C VAL A 168 -10.52 12.91 -10.24
N PHE A 169 -11.83 13.18 -10.33
CA PHE A 169 -12.85 12.14 -10.29
C PHE A 169 -12.78 11.18 -11.49
N LEU A 170 -12.64 11.72 -12.71
CA LEU A 170 -12.55 10.92 -13.93
C LEU A 170 -11.27 10.06 -13.93
N TRP A 171 -10.16 10.65 -13.50
CA TRP A 171 -8.89 9.94 -13.36
C TRP A 171 -8.97 8.81 -12.33
N SER A 172 -9.57 9.07 -11.15
CA SER A 172 -9.75 8.06 -10.09
C SER A 172 -10.60 6.88 -10.56
N TRP A 173 -11.67 7.14 -11.32
CA TRP A 173 -12.50 6.08 -11.92
C TRP A 173 -11.71 5.23 -12.91
N THR A 174 -10.89 5.87 -13.75
CA THR A 174 -10.05 5.16 -14.73
C THR A 174 -9.02 4.28 -14.04
N ALA A 175 -8.37 4.79 -12.98
CA ALA A 175 -7.44 4.02 -12.16
C ALA A 175 -8.11 2.83 -11.46
N ALA A 176 -9.29 3.04 -10.87
CA ALA A 176 -10.06 1.97 -10.22
C ALA A 176 -10.42 0.84 -11.19
N LEU A 177 -10.87 1.17 -12.40
CA LEU A 177 -11.17 0.18 -13.43
C LEU A 177 -9.91 -0.60 -13.85
N MET A 178 -8.77 0.07 -14.01
CA MET A 178 -7.51 -0.63 -14.29
C MET A 178 -7.15 -1.60 -13.17
N ILE A 179 -7.25 -1.21 -11.90
CA ILE A 179 -6.93 -2.07 -10.75
C ILE A 179 -7.86 -3.30 -10.69
N TRP A 180 -9.14 -3.16 -11.05
CA TRP A 180 -10.09 -4.28 -11.02
C TRP A 180 -9.89 -5.26 -12.18
N PHE A 181 -9.65 -4.75 -13.40
CA PHE A 181 -9.59 -5.61 -14.58
C PHE A 181 -8.19 -6.15 -14.89
N MET A 182 -7.13 -5.42 -14.53
CA MET A 182 -5.75 -5.85 -14.76
C MET A 182 -5.42 -7.22 -14.14
N PRO A 183 -5.81 -7.58 -12.89
CA PRO A 183 -5.51 -8.91 -12.35
C PRO A 183 -6.30 -10.04 -13.04
N VAL A 184 -7.48 -9.74 -13.57
CA VAL A 184 -8.34 -10.74 -14.23
C VAL A 184 -7.77 -11.20 -15.58
N TRP A 185 -7.10 -10.30 -16.30
CA TRP A 185 -6.59 -10.61 -17.64
C TRP A 185 -5.48 -11.70 -17.62
N PRO A 186 -4.39 -11.59 -16.84
CA PRO A 186 -3.33 -12.60 -16.79
C PRO A 186 -3.73 -13.89 -16.07
N SER A 187 -4.61 -13.79 -15.06
CA SER A 187 -5.00 -14.94 -14.21
C SER A 187 -5.78 -16.02 -14.95
N ARG A 188 -6.35 -15.72 -16.13
CA ARG A 188 -7.11 -16.67 -16.95
C ARG A 188 -6.39 -18.01 -17.20
N LYS A 189 -5.09 -17.98 -17.50
CA LYS A 189 -4.33 -19.20 -17.84
C LYS A 189 -4.07 -20.07 -16.60
N ALA A 190 -3.86 -19.44 -15.44
CA ALA A 190 -3.67 -20.13 -14.18
C ALA A 190 -4.98 -20.77 -13.69
N LEU A 191 -6.09 -20.03 -13.77
CA LEU A 191 -7.42 -20.53 -13.40
C LEU A 191 -7.84 -21.74 -14.25
N VAL A 192 -7.58 -21.72 -15.56
CA VAL A 192 -7.86 -22.86 -16.44
C VAL A 192 -7.00 -24.08 -16.09
N LYS A 193 -5.73 -23.90 -15.71
CA LYS A 193 -4.87 -25.02 -15.26
C LYS A 193 -5.37 -25.64 -13.96
N VAL A 194 -5.76 -24.83 -12.97
CA VAL A 194 -6.32 -25.32 -11.70
C VAL A 194 -7.67 -26.01 -11.93
N ALA A 195 -8.54 -25.43 -12.76
CA ALA A 195 -9.82 -26.04 -13.10
C ALA A 195 -9.63 -27.41 -13.77
N LYS A 196 -8.74 -27.51 -14.77
CA LYS A 196 -8.42 -28.80 -15.42
C LYS A 196 -7.83 -29.81 -14.44
N GLY A 197 -6.92 -29.40 -13.56
CA GLY A 197 -6.31 -30.28 -12.57
C GLY A 197 -7.27 -30.77 -11.47
N ILE A 198 -8.38 -30.07 -11.22
CA ILE A 198 -9.46 -30.53 -10.35
C ILE A 198 -10.35 -31.55 -11.07
N PHE A 199 -10.70 -31.28 -12.34
CA PHE A 199 -11.54 -32.19 -13.13
C PHE A 199 -10.85 -33.52 -13.49
N ASP A 200 -9.56 -33.53 -13.82
CA ASP A 200 -8.81 -34.76 -14.13
C ASP A 200 -8.59 -35.66 -12.89
N ARG A 201 -8.78 -35.13 -11.67
CA ARG A 201 -8.52 -35.87 -10.42
C ARG A 201 -9.70 -36.72 -9.95
N GLU A 202 -10.88 -36.57 -10.56
CA GLU A 202 -12.07 -37.37 -10.22
C GLU A 202 -12.27 -38.58 -11.14
N GLU A 203 -11.47 -38.73 -12.21
CA GLU A 203 -11.60 -39.83 -13.18
C GLU A 203 -10.60 -41.00 -12.97
N GLY A 204 -9.84 -41.03 -11.86
CA GLY A 204 -8.88 -42.11 -11.54
C GLY A 204 -8.98 -42.60 -10.10
#